data_AF-A0A246FCG5-F1
#
_entry.id   AF-A0A246FCG5-F1
#
_cell.length_a   1.000
_cell.length_b   1.000
_cell.length_c   1.000
_cell.angle_alpha   90.00
_cell.angle_beta   90.00
_cell.angle_gamma   90.00
#
_symmetry.space_group_name_H-M   'P 1'
#
loop_
_entity.id
_entity.type
_entity.pdbx_description
1 polymer ?
#
loop_
_entity_poly.entity_id
_entity_poly.type
_entity_poly.pdbx_seq_one_letter_code
_entity_poly.pdbx_strand_id
1 'polypeptide(L)'
;MSAAIDCYHDLKYLSYQFKDDGMTHCQRLDHLCRTLGFNNRHHFEQKIAELPDAQIGKYSTKLMRQACARVLPKPNVVYYEFISQRERRMRFYSLWAGWDKRGQEVRIPRGLDGAFTVPRVREWLDVPVYVIETDRQLVAWRSKWHGMAYVPAALAREHMKEAFARRESVVKGPRNEAYGLEEDFNDNYATWYPVGE
;
A
#
# COMPACT_ATOMS: atom_id res chain seq x y z
N MET A 1 -8.67 16.33 14.06
CA MET A 1 -9.93 15.72 13.56
C MET A 1 -10.32 14.61 14.51
N SER A 2 -11.61 14.37 14.75
CA SER A 2 -12.07 13.31 15.67
C SER A 2 -11.93 11.94 15.00
N ALA A 3 -11.45 10.92 15.73
CA ALA A 3 -11.30 9.55 15.23
C ALA A 3 -12.61 8.99 14.65
N ALA A 4 -13.75 9.36 15.24
CA ALA A 4 -15.08 8.96 14.77
C ALA A 4 -15.39 9.52 13.37
N ILE A 5 -15.02 10.79 13.11
CA ILE A 5 -15.20 11.44 11.80
C ILE A 5 -14.36 10.72 10.76
N ASP A 6 -13.09 10.45 11.06
CA ASP A 6 -12.18 9.74 10.16
C ASP A 6 -12.67 8.32 9.84
N CYS A 7 -13.18 7.60 10.85
CA CYS A 7 -13.75 6.27 10.67
C CYS A 7 -15.01 6.30 9.79
N TYR A 8 -15.84 7.34 9.92
CA TYR A 8 -17.01 7.52 9.07
C TYR A 8 -16.63 7.87 7.62
N HIS A 9 -15.59 8.67 7.42
CA HIS A 9 -15.03 8.89 6.09
C HIS A 9 -14.51 7.60 5.45
N ASP A 10 -13.86 6.72 6.22
CA ASP A 10 -13.42 5.42 5.71
C ASP A 10 -14.59 4.52 5.31
N LEU A 11 -15.69 4.55 6.07
CA LEU A 11 -16.92 3.81 5.77
C LEU A 11 -17.51 4.29 4.43
N LYS A 12 -17.65 5.60 4.25
CA LYS A 12 -18.09 6.20 2.99
C LYS A 12 -17.14 5.89 1.84
N TYR A 13 -15.84 6.00 2.08
CA TYR A 13 -14.86 5.71 1.05
C TYR A 13 -14.98 4.26 0.56
N LEU A 14 -15.13 3.31 1.49
CA LEU A 14 -15.37 1.90 1.17
C LEU A 14 -16.68 1.70 0.37
N SER A 15 -17.78 2.36 0.75
CA SER A 15 -19.06 2.19 0.04
C SER A 15 -18.99 2.61 -1.43
N TYR A 16 -18.11 3.56 -1.79
CA TYR A 16 -17.89 3.95 -3.18
C TYR A 16 -17.06 2.94 -4.00
N GLN A 17 -16.38 1.98 -3.37
CA GLN A 17 -15.51 1.03 -4.08
C GLN A 17 -16.25 -0.21 -4.60
N PHE A 18 -17.51 -0.41 -4.22
CA PHE A 18 -18.34 -1.49 -4.74
C PHE A 18 -18.94 -1.06 -6.08
N LYS A 19 -18.61 -1.79 -7.14
CA LYS A 19 -19.22 -1.64 -8.46
C LYS A 19 -20.34 -2.66 -8.60
N ASP A 20 -21.53 -2.18 -8.95
CA ASP A 20 -22.64 -2.99 -9.45
C ASP A 20 -23.02 -4.20 -8.56
N ASP A 21 -23.25 -3.94 -7.27
CA ASP A 21 -23.69 -4.96 -6.31
C ASP A 21 -25.22 -5.01 -6.15
N GLY A 22 -25.97 -4.34 -7.03
CA GLY A 22 -27.43 -4.21 -6.97
C GLY A 22 -27.95 -3.39 -5.78
N MET A 23 -27.08 -2.83 -4.94
CA MET A 23 -27.48 -2.02 -3.78
C MET A 23 -27.40 -0.53 -4.08
N THR A 24 -28.37 0.22 -3.56
CA THR A 24 -28.23 1.68 -3.44
C THR A 24 -27.13 2.03 -2.45
N HIS A 25 -26.59 3.25 -2.56
CA HIS A 25 -25.53 3.72 -1.66
C HIS A 25 -25.92 3.64 -0.17
N CYS A 26 -27.17 3.98 0.18
CA CYS A 26 -27.67 3.90 1.56
C CYS A 26 -27.78 2.45 2.06
N GLN A 27 -28.33 1.55 1.23
CA GLN A 27 -28.39 0.12 1.55
C GLN A 27 -27.00 -0.47 1.77
N ARG A 28 -26.02 -0.04 0.96
CA ARG A 28 -24.63 -0.46 1.10
C ARG A 28 -24.01 0.01 2.40
N LEU A 29 -24.22 1.27 2.80
CA LEU A 29 -23.74 1.78 4.09
C LEU A 29 -24.36 0.98 5.24
N ASP A 30 -25.66 0.72 5.21
CA ASP A 30 -26.32 -0.09 6.24
C ASP A 30 -25.78 -1.52 6.27
N HIS A 31 -25.57 -2.13 5.11
CA HIS A 31 -24.96 -3.45 5.02
C HIS A 31 -23.55 -3.48 5.63
N LEU A 32 -22.68 -2.53 5.24
CA LEU A 32 -21.33 -2.41 5.80
C LEU A 32 -21.37 -2.23 7.32
N CYS A 33 -22.25 -1.37 7.85
CA CYS A 33 -22.43 -1.20 9.29
C CYS A 33 -22.82 -2.51 9.99
N ARG A 34 -23.70 -3.32 9.39
CA ARG A 34 -24.06 -4.66 9.90
C ARG A 34 -22.87 -5.61 9.93
N THR A 35 -22.02 -5.60 8.91
CA THR A 35 -20.78 -6.40 8.92
C THR A 35 -19.76 -5.97 9.98
N LEU A 36 -19.92 -4.76 10.53
CA LEU A 36 -19.12 -4.26 11.65
C LEU A 36 -19.79 -4.49 13.02
N GLY A 37 -20.99 -5.07 13.06
CA GLY A 37 -21.74 -5.33 14.29
C GLY A 37 -22.74 -4.24 14.69
N PHE A 38 -23.05 -3.29 13.81
CA PHE A 38 -24.03 -2.23 14.05
C PHE A 38 -25.34 -2.48 13.30
N ASN A 39 -26.48 -2.09 13.85
CA ASN A 39 -27.79 -2.37 13.24
C ASN A 39 -27.97 -1.70 11.84
N ASN A 40 -27.48 -0.47 11.70
CA ASN A 40 -27.56 0.36 10.49
C ASN A 40 -26.60 1.56 10.59
N ARG A 41 -26.58 2.43 9.57
CA ARG A 41 -25.76 3.65 9.53
C ARG A 41 -26.01 4.59 10.71
N HIS A 42 -27.26 4.80 11.10
CA HIS A 42 -27.60 5.72 12.18
C HIS A 42 -27.09 5.21 13.54
N HIS A 43 -27.25 3.91 13.80
CA HIS A 43 -26.70 3.26 14.98
C HIS A 43 -25.17 3.34 15.01
N PHE A 44 -24.51 3.19 13.85
CA PHE A 44 -23.06 3.39 13.74
C PHE A 44 -22.66 4.82 14.09
N GLU A 45 -23.30 5.84 13.50
CA GLU A 45 -22.98 7.25 13.75
C GLU A 45 -23.15 7.65 15.23
N GLN A 46 -24.19 7.14 15.89
CA GLN A 46 -24.41 7.38 17.32
C GLN A 46 -23.38 6.69 18.20
N LYS A 47 -23.11 5.40 17.94
CA LYS A 47 -22.28 4.58 18.83
C LYS A 47 -20.79 4.74 18.61
N ILE A 48 -20.34 5.04 17.40
CA ILE A 48 -18.91 5.19 17.11
C ILE A 48 -18.28 6.34 17.92
N ALA A 49 -19.05 7.41 18.19
CA ALA A 49 -18.61 8.57 18.95
C ALA A 49 -18.49 8.29 20.46
N GLU A 50 -19.14 7.24 20.96
CA GLU A 50 -19.08 6.81 22.37
C GLU A 50 -17.88 5.86 22.63
N LEU A 51 -17.23 5.34 21.58
CA LEU A 51 -16.16 4.36 21.73
C LEU A 51 -14.80 5.02 22.01
N PRO A 52 -13.88 4.32 22.70
CA PRO A 52 -12.50 4.78 22.81
C PRO A 52 -11.79 4.84 21.46
N ASP A 53 -10.92 5.82 21.25
CA ASP A 53 -10.16 6.02 20.02
C ASP A 53 -9.43 4.76 19.53
N ALA A 54 -8.90 3.94 20.45
CA ALA A 54 -8.24 2.69 20.11
C ALA A 54 -9.18 1.68 19.44
N GLN A 55 -10.46 1.64 19.84
CA GLN A 55 -11.47 0.80 19.21
C GLN A 55 -11.92 1.38 17.88
N ILE A 56 -12.13 2.70 17.81
CA ILE A 56 -12.45 3.40 16.56
C ILE A 56 -11.35 3.14 15.51
N GLY A 57 -10.09 3.24 15.92
CA GLY A 57 -8.93 2.96 15.08
C GLY A 57 -8.93 1.55 14.49
N LYS A 58 -9.42 0.53 15.21
CA LYS A 58 -9.57 -0.84 14.68
C LYS A 58 -10.63 -0.91 13.57
N TYR A 59 -11.79 -0.28 13.75
CA TYR A 59 -12.82 -0.21 12.72
C TYR A 59 -12.34 0.54 11.48
N SER A 60 -11.77 1.72 11.69
CA SER A 60 -11.19 2.55 10.65
C SER A 60 -10.12 1.80 9.84
N THR A 61 -9.16 1.16 10.51
CA THR A 61 -8.11 0.35 9.87
C THR A 61 -8.71 -0.78 9.03
N LYS A 62 -9.74 -1.47 9.54
CA LYS A 62 -10.43 -2.55 8.82
C LYS A 62 -11.13 -2.02 7.57
N LEU A 63 -11.88 -0.93 7.68
CA LEU A 63 -12.59 -0.28 6.57
C LEU A 63 -11.61 0.18 5.48
N MET A 64 -10.56 0.88 5.89
CA MET A 64 -9.53 1.39 4.99
C MET A 64 -8.83 0.25 4.24
N ARG A 65 -8.43 -0.81 4.93
CA ARG A 65 -7.83 -2.00 4.31
C ARG A 65 -8.74 -2.62 3.24
N GLN A 66 -10.03 -2.75 3.54
CA GLN A 66 -11.02 -3.29 2.59
C GLN A 66 -11.20 -2.38 1.37
N ALA A 67 -11.17 -1.06 1.57
CA ALA A 67 -11.29 -0.10 0.50
C ALA A 67 -10.07 -0.15 -0.41
N CYS A 68 -8.85 -0.07 0.15
CA CYS A 68 -7.60 -0.17 -0.59
C CYS A 68 -7.47 -1.48 -1.39
N ALA A 69 -8.07 -2.58 -0.92
CA ALA A 69 -8.12 -3.85 -1.65
C ALA A 69 -9.06 -3.85 -2.87
N ARG A 70 -9.99 -2.89 -2.96
CA ARG A 70 -11.00 -2.78 -4.04
C ARG A 70 -10.69 -1.66 -5.02
N VAL A 71 -10.10 -0.56 -4.53
CA VAL A 71 -9.69 0.58 -5.34
C VAL A 71 -8.89 0.11 -6.54
N LEU A 72 -9.17 0.71 -7.69
CA LEU A 72 -8.38 0.55 -8.91
C LEU A 72 -7.45 1.76 -9.06
N PRO A 73 -6.20 1.56 -9.49
CA PRO A 73 -5.30 2.68 -9.73
C PRO A 73 -5.83 3.64 -10.80
N LYS A 74 -5.45 4.91 -10.69
CA LYS A 74 -5.82 5.93 -11.67
C LYS A 74 -5.08 5.71 -12.99
N PRO A 75 -5.73 5.87 -14.15
CA PRO A 75 -5.06 5.80 -15.44
C PRO A 75 -4.03 6.94 -15.58
N ASN A 76 -2.98 6.71 -16.37
CA ASN A 76 -1.91 7.67 -16.65
C ASN A 76 -1.13 8.15 -15.40
N VAL A 77 -1.21 7.42 -14.29
CA VAL A 77 -0.41 7.67 -13.10
C VAL A 77 0.58 6.52 -12.95
N VAL A 78 1.86 6.84 -12.75
CA VAL A 78 2.90 5.85 -12.45
C VAL A 78 2.72 5.38 -11.02
N TYR A 79 2.65 4.06 -10.84
CA TYR A 79 2.66 3.42 -9.53
C TYR A 79 3.95 2.62 -9.35
N TYR A 80 4.32 2.38 -8.09
CA TYR A 80 5.40 1.48 -7.71
C TYR A 80 4.82 0.37 -6.85
N GLU A 81 5.25 -0.86 -7.11
CA GLU A 81 4.87 -2.02 -6.32
C GLU A 81 5.84 -2.19 -5.14
N PHE A 82 5.26 -2.28 -3.94
CA PHE A 82 5.96 -2.52 -2.70
C PHE A 82 5.32 -3.67 -1.93
N ILE A 83 6.12 -4.38 -1.15
CA ILE A 83 5.66 -5.41 -0.24
C ILE A 83 6.13 -5.02 1.16
N SER A 84 5.17 -4.70 2.03
CA SER A 84 5.45 -4.51 3.45
C SER A 84 5.41 -5.87 4.13
N GLN A 85 6.41 -6.15 4.96
CA GLN A 85 6.49 -7.33 5.81
C GLN A 85 6.59 -6.89 7.28
N ARG A 86 6.52 -7.87 8.18
CA ARG A 86 6.78 -7.63 9.61
C ARG A 86 8.21 -7.13 9.82
N GLU A 87 8.49 -6.61 11.01
CA GLU A 87 9.84 -6.15 11.41
C GLU A 87 10.39 -5.03 10.53
N ARG A 88 9.49 -4.21 9.96
CA ARG A 88 9.82 -3.07 9.08
C ARG A 88 10.56 -3.48 7.79
N ARG A 89 10.63 -4.76 7.44
CA ARG A 89 11.21 -5.18 6.17
C ARG A 89 10.30 -4.77 5.01
N MET A 90 10.86 -4.10 4.01
CA MET A 90 10.17 -3.70 2.79
C MET A 90 10.86 -4.32 1.58
N ARG A 91 10.06 -4.70 0.59
CA ARG A 91 10.55 -5.10 -0.74
C ARG A 91 9.87 -4.27 -1.80
N PHE A 92 10.47 -4.18 -2.98
CA PHE A 92 9.89 -3.50 -4.13
C PHE A 92 10.17 -4.24 -5.42
N TYR A 93 9.23 -4.17 -6.35
CA TYR A 93 9.47 -4.63 -7.71
C TYR A 93 10.47 -3.70 -8.38
N SER A 94 11.58 -4.28 -8.83
CA SER A 94 12.82 -3.57 -9.03
C SER A 94 13.27 -3.50 -10.48
N LEU A 95 14.10 -2.51 -10.74
CA LEU A 95 14.82 -2.27 -11.99
C LEU A 95 16.31 -2.20 -11.66
N TRP A 96 17.14 -2.91 -12.42
CA TRP A 96 18.59 -2.78 -12.35
C TRP A 96 19.03 -1.38 -12.81
N ALA A 97 19.80 -0.69 -11.96
CA ALA A 97 20.27 0.67 -12.19
C ALA A 97 21.77 0.75 -12.49
N GLY A 98 22.56 -0.26 -12.09
CA GLY A 98 24.00 -0.31 -12.30
C GLY A 98 24.73 -1.12 -11.23
N TRP A 99 26.05 -0.94 -11.18
CA TRP A 99 26.93 -1.51 -10.16
C TRP A 99 27.33 -0.45 -9.14
N ASP A 100 27.53 -0.82 -7.89
CA ASP A 100 28.18 0.04 -6.89
C ASP A 100 29.71 -0.14 -6.88
N LYS A 101 30.40 0.59 -5.99
CA LYS A 101 31.87 0.53 -5.83
C LYS A 101 32.40 -0.86 -5.47
N ARG A 102 31.57 -1.69 -4.83
CA ARG A 102 31.86 -3.07 -4.44
C ARG A 102 31.35 -4.09 -5.45
N GLY A 103 30.93 -3.64 -6.64
CA GLY A 103 30.41 -4.55 -7.67
C GLY A 103 29.09 -5.22 -7.29
N GLN A 104 28.32 -4.66 -6.37
CA GLN A 104 26.97 -5.12 -6.03
C GLN A 104 25.93 -4.50 -6.97
N GLU A 105 24.83 -5.21 -7.24
CA GLU A 105 23.75 -4.64 -8.04
C GLU A 105 23.05 -3.53 -7.27
N VAL A 106 22.94 -2.38 -7.92
CA VAL A 106 22.08 -1.29 -7.47
C VAL A 106 20.74 -1.44 -8.15
N ARG A 107 19.69 -1.63 -7.37
CA ARG A 107 18.31 -1.75 -7.84
C ARG A 107 17.44 -0.62 -7.28
N ILE A 108 16.53 -0.11 -8.10
CA ILE A 108 15.58 0.95 -7.73
C ILE A 108 14.13 0.55 -8.04
N PRO A 109 13.13 1.17 -7.38
CA PRO A 109 11.74 0.90 -7.67
C PRO A 109 11.41 1.11 -9.15
N ARG A 110 10.75 0.11 -9.75
CA ARG A 110 10.32 0.16 -11.15
C ARG A 110 8.93 0.78 -11.25
N GLY A 111 8.81 1.82 -12.07
CA GLY A 111 7.51 2.41 -12.38
C GLY A 111 6.65 1.47 -13.22
N LEU A 112 5.38 1.35 -12.85
CA LEU A 112 4.39 0.48 -13.47
C LEU A 112 3.14 1.28 -13.86
N ASP A 113 2.46 0.82 -14.91
CA ASP A 113 1.07 1.20 -15.16
C ASP A 113 0.17 0.44 -14.18
N GLY A 114 -0.20 1.11 -13.09
CA GLY A 114 -1.05 0.54 -12.05
C GLY A 114 -2.42 0.09 -12.57
N ALA A 115 -3.02 0.88 -13.47
CA ALA A 115 -4.37 0.61 -13.97
C ALA A 115 -4.42 -0.69 -14.80
N PHE A 116 -3.32 -1.00 -15.49
CA PHE A 116 -3.15 -2.25 -16.21
C PHE A 116 -2.73 -3.43 -15.30
N THR A 117 -1.78 -3.20 -14.38
CA THR A 117 -1.12 -4.27 -13.60
C THR A 117 -1.97 -4.77 -12.44
N VAL A 118 -2.55 -3.89 -11.62
CA VAL A 118 -3.25 -4.27 -10.38
C VAL A 118 -4.40 -5.26 -10.60
N PRO A 119 -5.31 -5.08 -11.57
CA PRO A 119 -6.39 -6.04 -11.80
C PRO A 119 -5.86 -7.44 -12.13
N ARG A 120 -4.83 -7.51 -12.98
CA ARG A 120 -4.21 -8.78 -13.41
C ARG A 120 -3.48 -9.48 -12.28
N VAL A 121 -2.75 -8.74 -11.45
CA VAL A 121 -2.05 -9.34 -10.31
C VAL A 121 -3.05 -9.85 -9.27
N ARG A 122 -4.15 -9.13 -9.02
CA ARG A 122 -5.23 -9.61 -8.15
C ARG A 122 -5.86 -10.89 -8.67
N GLU A 123 -6.13 -10.96 -9.98
CA GLU A 123 -6.68 -12.16 -10.63
C GLU A 123 -5.70 -13.34 -10.59
N TRP A 124 -4.42 -13.08 -10.88
CA TRP A 124 -3.41 -14.14 -10.99
C TRP A 124 -2.99 -14.73 -9.64
N LEU A 125 -2.84 -13.90 -8.61
CA LEU A 125 -2.36 -14.35 -7.30
C LEU A 125 -3.49 -14.79 -6.36
N ASP A 126 -4.75 -14.42 -6.66
CA ASP A 126 -5.90 -14.61 -5.76
C ASP A 126 -5.65 -14.09 -4.32
N VAL A 127 -4.86 -13.02 -4.19
CA VAL A 127 -4.58 -12.34 -2.92
C VAL A 127 -4.86 -10.84 -3.00
N PRO A 128 -5.18 -10.18 -1.88
CA PRO A 128 -5.38 -8.74 -1.87
C PRO A 128 -4.10 -7.98 -2.27
N VAL A 129 -4.18 -7.25 -3.37
CA VAL A 129 -3.22 -6.20 -3.75
C VAL A 129 -3.83 -4.85 -3.38
N TYR A 130 -3.17 -4.09 -2.51
CA TYR A 130 -3.69 -2.82 -2.02
C TYR A 130 -3.31 -1.66 -2.95
N VAL A 131 -4.19 -0.69 -3.16
CA VAL A 131 -3.85 0.61 -3.75
C VAL A 131 -3.85 1.64 -2.63
N ILE A 132 -2.70 2.30 -2.45
CA ILE A 132 -2.43 3.21 -1.33
C ILE A 132 -2.20 4.60 -1.91
N GLU A 133 -3.13 5.52 -1.70
CA GLU A 133 -3.16 6.83 -2.36
C GLU A 133 -2.99 8.02 -1.38
N THR A 134 -2.93 7.76 -0.08
CA THR A 134 -2.76 8.81 0.95
C THR A 134 -1.75 8.41 2.02
N ASP A 135 -1.18 9.40 2.71
CA ASP A 135 -0.28 9.23 3.85
C ASP A 135 -0.88 8.32 4.93
N ARG A 136 -2.14 8.55 5.27
CA ARG A 136 -2.86 7.79 6.30
C ARG A 136 -2.97 6.31 5.93
N GLN A 137 -3.27 6.01 4.66
CA GLN A 137 -3.28 4.64 4.15
C GLN A 137 -1.89 4.02 4.18
N LEU A 138 -0.86 4.79 3.83
CA LEU A 138 0.52 4.34 3.82
C LEU A 138 1.01 3.95 5.21
N VAL A 139 0.79 4.81 6.21
CA VAL A 139 1.14 4.55 7.62
C VAL A 139 0.42 3.30 8.13
N ALA A 140 -0.89 3.19 7.86
CA ALA A 140 -1.69 2.06 8.32
C ALA A 140 -1.25 0.74 7.65
N TRP A 141 -0.98 0.75 6.34
CA TRP A 141 -0.48 -0.43 5.62
C TRP A 141 0.89 -0.89 6.15
N ARG A 142 1.85 0.03 6.33
CA ARG A 142 3.19 -0.29 6.83
C ARG A 142 3.20 -0.84 8.26
N SER A 143 2.26 -0.43 9.10
CA SER A 143 2.30 -0.70 10.55
C SER A 143 1.27 -1.70 11.06
N LYS A 144 0.15 -1.92 10.36
CA LYS A 144 -0.98 -2.70 10.88
C LYS A 144 -1.32 -3.97 10.11
N TRP A 145 -1.26 -3.96 8.78
CA TRP A 145 -1.74 -5.12 8.00
C TRP A 145 -0.78 -5.67 6.95
N HIS A 146 0.19 -4.89 6.47
CA HIS A 146 1.26 -5.37 5.57
C HIS A 146 0.75 -5.95 4.23
N GLY A 147 1.63 -6.55 3.45
CA GLY A 147 1.32 -7.17 2.16
C GLY A 147 1.69 -6.31 0.94
N MET A 148 1.30 -6.77 -0.24
CA MET A 148 1.60 -6.12 -1.51
C MET A 148 0.73 -4.88 -1.73
N ALA A 149 1.34 -3.77 -2.12
CA ALA A 149 0.66 -2.52 -2.40
C ALA A 149 1.25 -1.79 -3.61
N TYR A 150 0.39 -1.07 -4.31
CA TYR A 150 0.73 -0.14 -5.37
C TYR A 150 0.58 1.29 -4.83
N VAL A 151 1.66 2.05 -4.88
CA VAL A 151 1.75 3.41 -4.33
C VAL A 151 2.05 4.38 -5.48
N PRO A 152 1.29 5.47 -5.64
CA PRO A 152 1.50 6.42 -6.74
C PRO A 152 2.84 7.12 -6.56
N ALA A 153 3.44 7.51 -7.68
CA ALA A 153 4.81 8.00 -7.70
C ALA A 153 5.08 9.19 -6.77
N ALA A 154 4.13 10.12 -6.64
CA ALA A 154 4.26 11.26 -5.72
C ALA A 154 4.46 10.79 -4.28
N LEU A 155 3.53 9.97 -3.77
CA LEU A 155 3.57 9.45 -2.40
C LEU A 155 4.78 8.53 -2.17
N ALA A 156 5.11 7.68 -3.14
CA ALA A 156 6.26 6.79 -3.04
C ALA A 156 7.59 7.57 -2.95
N ARG A 157 7.77 8.59 -3.79
CA ARG A 157 8.99 9.42 -3.79
C ARG A 157 9.10 10.27 -2.53
N GLU A 158 7.99 10.61 -1.88
CA GLU A 158 8.00 11.39 -0.65
C GLU A 158 8.37 10.57 0.58
N HIS A 159 7.77 9.38 0.74
CA HIS A 159 7.90 8.58 1.96
C HIS A 159 8.82 7.36 1.87
N MET A 160 9.38 7.08 0.69
CA MET A 160 10.29 5.95 0.45
C MET A 160 11.55 6.41 -0.29
N LYS A 161 12.04 7.61 0.02
CA LYS A 161 13.16 8.28 -0.65
C LYS A 161 14.41 7.41 -0.69
N GLU A 162 14.68 6.68 0.38
CA GLU A 162 15.85 5.82 0.53
C GLU A 162 15.92 4.74 -0.54
N ALA A 163 14.76 4.20 -0.95
CA ALA A 163 14.68 3.21 -2.02
C ALA A 163 15.14 3.77 -3.37
N PHE A 164 14.87 5.05 -3.61
CA PHE A 164 15.26 5.75 -4.84
C PHE A 164 16.70 6.29 -4.77
N ALA A 165 17.14 6.73 -3.58
CA ALA A 165 18.48 7.26 -3.32
C ALA A 165 19.59 6.25 -3.61
N ARG A 166 19.28 4.94 -3.60
CA ARG A 166 20.22 3.88 -4.02
C ARG A 166 20.87 4.17 -5.36
N ARG A 167 20.18 4.86 -6.28
CA ARG A 167 20.74 5.24 -7.59
C ARG A 167 22.03 6.05 -7.50
N GLU A 168 22.23 6.81 -6.44
CA GLU A 168 23.42 7.64 -6.22
C GLU A 168 24.69 6.82 -5.94
N SER A 169 24.52 5.53 -5.57
CA SER A 169 25.64 4.61 -5.35
C SER A 169 26.21 4.00 -6.64
N VAL A 170 25.55 4.21 -7.79
CA VAL A 170 25.96 3.64 -9.08
C VAL A 170 27.28 4.27 -9.52
N VAL A 171 28.25 3.41 -9.85
CA VAL A 171 29.53 3.80 -10.48
C VAL A 171 29.50 3.52 -11.97
N LYS A 172 30.24 4.32 -12.73
CA LYS A 172 30.43 4.10 -14.17
C LYS A 172 31.48 3.00 -14.39
N GLY A 173 31.24 2.15 -15.38
CA GLY A 173 32.16 1.11 -15.80
C GLY A 173 31.64 -0.31 -15.54
N PRO A 174 32.45 -1.33 -15.85
CA PRO A 174 32.10 -2.73 -15.60
C PRO A 174 32.02 -3.01 -14.09
N ARG A 175 31.44 -4.16 -13.75
CA ARG A 175 31.38 -4.67 -12.37
C ARG A 175 32.79 -4.80 -11.79
N ASN A 176 32.94 -4.45 -10.51
CA ASN A 176 34.14 -4.75 -9.75
C ASN A 176 34.15 -6.22 -9.30
N GLU A 177 34.89 -7.08 -9.99
CA GLU A 177 34.95 -8.53 -9.72
C GLU A 177 35.88 -8.90 -8.54
N ALA A 178 36.60 -7.93 -7.96
CA ALA A 178 37.40 -8.16 -6.76
C ALA A 178 36.54 -8.53 -5.54
N TYR A 179 35.23 -8.25 -5.61
CA TYR A 179 34.24 -8.56 -4.58
C TYR A 179 33.23 -9.58 -5.12
N GLY A 180 32.91 -10.57 -4.28
CA GLY A 180 31.81 -11.51 -4.54
C GLY A 180 30.45 -10.82 -4.51
N LEU A 181 29.42 -11.45 -5.09
CA LEU A 181 28.04 -10.98 -4.92
C LEU A 181 27.58 -11.32 -3.49
N GLU A 182 27.07 -10.34 -2.77
CA GLU A 182 26.51 -10.53 -1.43
C GLU A 182 25.06 -11.04 -1.49
N GLU A 183 24.31 -10.65 -2.52
CA GLU A 183 22.92 -11.07 -2.73
C GLU A 183 22.77 -11.84 -4.04
N ASP A 184 22.00 -12.92 -3.98
CA ASP A 184 21.53 -13.65 -5.16
C ASP A 184 20.24 -13.00 -5.65
N PHE A 185 20.34 -12.34 -6.80
CA PHE A 185 19.31 -11.47 -7.36
C PHE A 185 18.36 -12.20 -8.32
N ASN A 186 18.12 -13.49 -8.06
CA ASN A 186 17.30 -14.39 -8.87
C ASN A 186 15.79 -14.06 -8.91
N ASP A 187 15.33 -13.06 -8.14
CA ASP A 187 13.98 -12.51 -8.28
C ASP A 187 14.00 -11.04 -8.70
N ASN A 188 12.87 -10.56 -9.22
CA ASN A 188 12.73 -9.17 -9.68
C ASN A 188 12.53 -8.19 -8.52
N TYR A 189 12.74 -8.59 -7.27
CA TYR A 189 12.54 -7.74 -6.11
C TYR A 189 13.89 -7.32 -5.51
N ALA A 190 13.87 -6.22 -4.78
CA ALA A 190 14.98 -5.84 -3.92
C ALA A 190 14.44 -5.52 -2.52
N THR A 191 15.21 -5.84 -1.50
CA THR A 191 14.86 -5.57 -0.10
C THR A 191 15.47 -4.23 0.33
N TRP A 192 14.75 -3.49 1.16
CA TRP A 192 15.33 -2.42 1.98
C TRP A 192 14.69 -2.39 3.36
N TYR A 193 15.38 -1.78 4.31
CA TYR A 193 14.88 -1.51 5.66
C TYR A 193 14.70 0.00 5.78
N PRO A 194 13.47 0.53 5.79
CA PRO A 194 13.25 1.96 5.98
C PRO A 194 13.84 2.35 7.32
N VAL A 195 14.63 3.42 7.34
CA VAL A 195 15.04 4.06 8.59
C VAL A 195 13.77 4.57 9.27
N GLY A 196 13.61 4.32 10.57
CA GLY A 196 12.39 4.68 11.28
C GLY A 196 12.22 6.20 11.36
N GLU A 197 10.99 6.67 11.17
CA GLU A 197 10.49 7.90 11.80
C GLU A 197 10.20 7.62 13.29
#